data_AF-A0A951TXD2-F1
#
_entry.id   AF-A0A951TXD2-F1
#
_cell.length_a   1.000
_cell.length_b   1.000
_cell.length_c   1.000
_cell.angle_alpha   90.00
_cell.angle_beta   90.00
_cell.angle_gamma   90.00
#
_symmetry.space_group_name_H-M   'P 1'
#
loop_
_entity.id
_entity.type
_entity.pdbx_description
1 polymer ?
#
loop_
_entity_poly.entity_id
_entity_poly.type
_entity_poly.pdbx_seq_one_letter_code
_entity_poly.pdbx_strand_id
1 'polypeptide(L)'
;MEVSTFELLVKRIAPRMALPPAERPVARRVVQGYFLTLSNLEAIDLRYRLEFRISLPDNPSQADAVTRVLEGNTFLIYDIAGANTILTLTRVGTTGRYISQEFVIPAQKTASIELLPDVRFAAEDDPTLEIRGFASLLLPRVFTGTTAIERLIGRPQSPRPVKVLLNAEVRGTFLPNDFPANSASTDFDQINYSLALASGKALNEIVSEPPRVLVPGSPIGLELAPGAVRMTSTTPDSTAVDLGAMIAGLLTASNGNGTSLESLNGSLAELSLPLTVTGT
;
A
#
# COMPACT_ATOMS: atom_id res chain seq x y z
N MET A 1 4.14 8.25 3.94
CA MET A 1 4.98 8.24 5.16
C MET A 1 5.37 6.79 5.42
N GLU A 2 6.65 6.51 5.70
CA GLU A 2 7.07 5.16 6.08
C GLU A 2 6.57 4.79 7.49
N VAL A 3 6.09 3.56 7.66
CA VAL A 3 5.50 3.07 8.90
C VAL A 3 6.49 2.17 9.62
N SER A 4 6.85 1.04 9.03
CA SER A 4 7.78 0.05 9.60
C SER A 4 8.26 -0.91 8.52
N THR A 5 9.23 -1.74 8.86
CA THR A 5 9.48 -2.96 8.10
C THR A 5 8.31 -3.93 8.25
N PHE A 6 8.24 -4.95 7.41
CA PHE A 6 7.36 -6.10 7.60
C PHE A 6 8.03 -7.38 7.08
N GLU A 7 7.55 -8.51 7.59
CA GLU A 7 7.96 -9.84 7.14
C GLU A 7 6.77 -10.80 7.21
N LEU A 8 6.54 -11.51 6.10
CA LEU A 8 5.62 -12.62 6.00
C LEU A 8 6.42 -13.91 5.78
N LEU A 9 6.12 -14.94 6.57
CA LEU A 9 6.79 -16.23 6.48
C LEU A 9 5.76 -17.35 6.47
N VAL A 10 5.97 -18.31 5.58
CA VAL A 10 5.53 -19.69 5.78
C VAL A 10 6.73 -20.57 5.51
N LYS A 11 7.46 -20.92 6.58
CA LYS A 11 8.76 -21.63 6.49
C LYS A 11 9.01 -22.56 7.66
N ARG A 12 9.95 -23.48 7.50
CA ARG A 12 10.51 -24.25 8.63
C ARG A 12 11.42 -23.38 9.48
N ILE A 13 11.38 -23.57 10.80
CA ILE A 13 12.23 -22.84 11.76
C ILE A 13 13.59 -23.49 11.97
N ALA A 14 13.75 -24.75 11.54
CA ALA A 14 15.03 -25.46 11.55
C ALA A 14 15.15 -26.42 10.35
N PRO A 15 16.37 -26.71 9.87
CA PRO A 15 16.59 -27.64 8.75
C PRO A 15 16.25 -29.08 9.14
N ARG A 16 15.19 -29.67 8.55
CA ARG A 16 14.73 -31.03 8.90
C ARG A 16 15.72 -32.14 8.49
N MET A 17 16.42 -31.95 7.37
CA MET A 17 17.35 -32.95 6.82
C MET A 17 18.63 -33.14 7.63
N ALA A 18 18.99 -32.16 8.46
CA ALA A 18 20.20 -32.20 9.29
C ALA A 18 19.95 -32.79 10.70
N LEU A 19 18.70 -33.09 11.06
CA LEU A 19 18.33 -33.47 12.43
C LEU A 19 18.15 -34.99 12.60
N PRO A 20 18.74 -35.59 13.65
CA PRO A 20 18.41 -36.94 14.10
C PRO A 20 16.89 -37.12 14.29
N PRO A 21 16.33 -38.34 14.12
CA PRO A 21 14.88 -38.56 14.23
C PRO A 21 14.21 -38.01 15.49
N ALA A 22 14.90 -38.08 16.65
CA ALA A 22 14.40 -37.58 17.93
C ALA A 22 14.28 -36.05 17.99
N GLU A 23 15.03 -35.31 17.17
CA GLU A 23 15.09 -33.84 17.17
C GLU A 23 14.24 -33.22 16.05
N ARG A 24 13.73 -34.03 15.12
CA ARG A 24 12.85 -33.57 14.03
C ARG A 24 11.63 -32.75 14.49
N PRO A 25 11.00 -33.00 15.67
CA PRO A 25 9.91 -32.15 16.15
C PRO A 25 10.27 -30.66 16.28
N VAL A 26 11.55 -30.32 16.50
CA VAL A 26 12.02 -28.93 16.60
C VAL A 26 11.91 -28.18 15.26
N ALA A 27 11.92 -28.89 14.13
CA ALA A 27 11.79 -28.31 12.79
C ALA A 27 10.35 -27.89 12.41
N ARG A 28 9.60 -27.32 13.37
CA ARG A 28 8.24 -26.81 13.19
C ARG A 28 8.16 -25.80 12.05
N ARG A 29 6.95 -25.55 11.55
CA ARG A 29 6.70 -24.49 10.57
C ARG A 29 6.24 -23.24 11.30
N VAL A 30 6.64 -22.07 10.83
CA VAL A 30 6.08 -20.79 11.27
C VAL A 30 5.17 -20.25 10.18
N VAL A 31 4.01 -19.74 10.56
CA VAL A 31 3.14 -18.89 9.74
C VAL A 31 3.12 -17.52 10.40
N GLN A 32 3.59 -16.50 9.69
CA GLN A 32 3.80 -15.16 10.23
C GLN A 32 3.13 -14.10 9.36
N GLY A 33 2.32 -13.25 9.97
CA GLY A 33 1.65 -12.11 9.35
C GLY A 33 2.08 -10.77 9.96
N TYR A 34 1.87 -9.71 9.20
CA TYR A 34 2.08 -8.33 9.63
C TYR A 34 0.76 -7.68 10.01
N PHE A 35 0.75 -6.98 11.15
CA PHE A 35 -0.43 -6.34 11.71
C PHE A 35 -0.13 -4.86 11.94
N LEU A 36 -1.05 -3.99 11.54
CA LEU A 36 -0.97 -2.56 11.75
C LEU A 36 -2.27 -2.08 12.38
N THR A 37 -2.18 -1.56 13.59
CA THR A 37 -3.25 -0.77 14.19
C THR A 37 -3.09 0.69 13.77
N LEU A 38 -4.15 1.27 13.20
CA LEU A 38 -4.19 2.66 12.75
C LEU A 38 -5.39 3.38 13.36
N SER A 39 -5.16 4.41 14.16
CA SER A 39 -6.22 5.26 14.71
C SER A 39 -6.27 6.61 14.01
N ASN A 40 -7.45 6.99 13.52
CA ASN A 40 -7.74 8.33 13.03
C ASN A 40 -8.08 9.25 14.22
N LEU A 41 -7.21 10.20 14.54
CA LEU A 41 -7.44 11.14 15.66
C LEU A 41 -8.16 12.43 15.25
N GLU A 42 -8.59 12.53 13.99
CA GLU A 42 -9.33 13.69 13.50
C GLU A 42 -10.84 13.55 13.72
N ALA A 43 -11.54 14.67 13.68
CA ALA A 43 -13.01 14.73 13.79
C ALA A 43 -13.71 14.56 12.42
N ILE A 44 -12.99 14.06 11.42
CA ILE A 44 -13.49 13.81 10.07
C ILE A 44 -13.09 12.40 9.62
N ASP A 45 -13.88 11.84 8.72
CA ASP A 45 -13.56 10.57 8.09
C ASP A 45 -12.37 10.76 7.16
N LEU A 46 -11.40 9.86 7.27
CA LEU A 46 -10.18 9.91 6.47
C LEU A 46 -10.03 8.64 5.66
N ARG A 47 -9.71 8.83 4.40
CA ARG A 47 -9.40 7.80 3.42
C ARG A 47 -7.91 7.56 3.41
N TYR A 48 -7.51 6.31 3.60
CA TYR A 48 -6.12 5.90 3.62
C TYR A 48 -5.85 4.91 2.50
N ARG A 49 -4.56 4.74 2.24
CA ARG A 49 -4.05 3.71 1.34
C ARG A 49 -2.71 3.24 1.87
N LEU A 50 -2.45 1.95 1.74
CA LEU A 50 -1.17 1.37 2.10
C LEU A 50 -0.34 1.12 0.85
N GLU A 51 0.95 1.33 0.99
CA GLU A 51 1.95 0.92 0.02
C GLU A 51 2.89 -0.08 0.69
N PHE A 52 3.18 -1.18 0.00
CA PHE A 52 4.16 -2.16 0.42
C PHE A 52 5.26 -2.22 -0.62
N ARG A 53 6.52 -2.14 -0.16
CA ARG A 53 7.71 -2.31 -0.99
C ARG A 53 8.45 -3.54 -0.53
N ILE A 54 8.49 -4.56 -1.38
CA ILE A 54 9.20 -5.80 -1.12
C ILE A 54 10.62 -5.74 -1.68
N SER A 55 11.52 -6.43 -1.00
CA SER A 55 12.88 -6.70 -1.49
C SER A 55 12.85 -7.90 -2.43
N LEU A 56 13.06 -7.63 -3.72
CA LEU A 56 13.28 -8.68 -4.72
C LEU A 56 14.79 -8.93 -4.86
N PRO A 57 15.24 -10.19 -4.96
CA PRO A 57 16.63 -10.47 -5.29
C PRO A 57 16.98 -9.98 -6.71
N ASP A 58 18.23 -9.57 -6.93
CA ASP A 58 18.67 -9.00 -8.22
C ASP A 58 18.56 -10.01 -9.37
N ASN A 59 18.73 -11.31 -9.07
CA ASN A 59 18.61 -12.42 -10.01
C ASN A 59 17.64 -13.47 -9.43
N PRO A 60 16.31 -13.25 -9.49
CA PRO A 60 15.34 -14.17 -8.91
C PRO A 60 15.34 -15.51 -9.66
N SER A 61 15.38 -16.62 -8.94
CA SER A 61 15.02 -17.91 -9.52
C SER A 61 13.52 -17.94 -9.85
N GLN A 62 13.08 -18.93 -10.64
CA GLN A 62 11.65 -19.13 -10.89
C GLN A 62 10.86 -19.34 -9.59
N ALA A 63 11.46 -20.02 -8.61
CA ALA A 63 10.85 -20.20 -7.29
C ALA A 63 10.71 -18.86 -6.56
N ASP A 64 11.76 -18.02 -6.56
CA ASP A 64 11.72 -16.70 -5.92
C ASP A 64 10.66 -15.78 -6.56
N ALA A 65 10.49 -15.86 -7.88
CA ALA A 65 9.48 -15.08 -8.61
C ALA A 65 8.04 -15.41 -8.17
N VAL A 66 7.82 -16.61 -7.62
CA VAL A 66 6.51 -17.06 -7.14
C VAL A 66 6.37 -16.90 -5.64
N THR A 67 7.41 -17.15 -4.83
CA THR A 67 7.29 -17.21 -3.36
C THR A 67 7.71 -15.93 -2.63
N ARG A 68 8.25 -14.94 -3.35
CA ARG A 68 8.69 -13.65 -2.77
C ARG A 68 7.84 -12.46 -3.20
N VAL A 69 6.69 -12.69 -3.83
CA VAL A 69 5.76 -11.65 -4.30
C VAL A 69 4.47 -11.63 -3.48
N LEU A 70 3.87 -10.46 -3.29
CA LEU A 70 2.59 -10.35 -2.55
C LEU A 70 1.39 -10.84 -3.38
N GLU A 71 1.44 -10.66 -4.69
CA GLU A 71 0.38 -11.04 -5.63
C GLU A 71 0.13 -12.55 -5.59
N GLY A 72 -1.12 -12.94 -5.32
CA GLY A 72 -1.54 -14.35 -5.28
C GLY A 72 -1.11 -15.13 -4.04
N ASN A 73 -0.29 -14.54 -3.16
CA ASN A 73 0.28 -15.20 -1.98
C ASN A 73 -0.13 -14.57 -0.66
N THR A 74 -0.88 -13.47 -0.68
CA THR A 74 -1.24 -12.75 0.53
C THR A 74 -2.69 -12.26 0.50
N PHE A 75 -3.23 -12.05 1.69
CA PHE A 75 -4.50 -11.37 1.92
C PHE A 75 -4.24 -10.10 2.71
N LEU A 76 -4.72 -8.97 2.20
CA LEU A 76 -4.78 -7.73 2.96
C LEU A 76 -6.19 -7.58 3.51
N ILE A 77 -6.30 -7.57 4.84
CA ILE A 77 -7.57 -7.52 5.55
C ILE A 77 -7.63 -6.22 6.33
N TYR A 78 -8.82 -5.65 6.39
CA TYR A 78 -9.12 -4.41 7.08
C TYR A 78 -10.39 -4.59 7.90
N ASP A 79 -10.38 -4.12 9.14
CA ASP A 79 -11.56 -4.10 10.02
C ASP A 79 -11.60 -2.84 10.92
N ILE A 80 -12.82 -2.37 11.21
CA ILE A 80 -13.12 -1.40 12.27
C ILE A 80 -14.23 -1.97 13.15
N ALA A 81 -13.84 -2.74 14.17
CA ALA A 81 -14.77 -3.26 15.17
C ALA A 81 -15.99 -3.96 14.56
N GLY A 82 -15.77 -4.78 13.53
CA GLY A 82 -16.83 -5.36 12.73
C GLY A 82 -16.37 -6.56 11.89
N ALA A 83 -16.90 -6.63 10.67
CA ALA A 83 -16.57 -7.72 9.76
C ALA A 83 -15.30 -7.40 8.96
N ASN A 84 -14.44 -8.40 8.83
CA ASN A 84 -13.26 -8.34 8.00
C ASN A 84 -13.62 -8.01 6.55
N THR A 85 -12.97 -6.99 6.01
CA THR A 85 -13.03 -6.60 4.60
C THR A 85 -11.71 -6.93 3.93
N ILE A 86 -11.74 -7.75 2.89
CA ILE A 86 -10.54 -8.03 2.08
C ILE A 86 -10.31 -6.85 1.15
N LEU A 87 -9.12 -6.25 1.23
CA LEU A 87 -8.67 -5.19 0.34
C LEU A 87 -7.88 -5.79 -0.82
N THR A 88 -8.09 -5.24 -2.02
CA THR A 88 -7.27 -5.59 -3.18
C THR A 88 -5.87 -5.00 -3.03
N LEU A 89 -4.83 -5.79 -3.33
CA LEU A 89 -3.46 -5.32 -3.49
C LEU A 89 -3.09 -5.35 -4.96
N THR A 90 -2.69 -4.20 -5.51
CA THR A 90 -2.32 -4.08 -6.92
C THR A 90 -0.82 -3.84 -7.04
N ARG A 91 -0.14 -4.67 -7.85
CA ARG A 91 1.27 -4.45 -8.18
C ARG A 91 1.42 -3.26 -9.12
N VAL A 92 2.41 -2.41 -8.86
CA VAL A 92 2.68 -1.22 -9.66
C VAL A 92 3.93 -1.41 -10.52
N GLY A 93 3.71 -1.60 -11.81
CA GLY A 93 4.78 -1.86 -12.79
C GLY A 93 5.50 -3.17 -12.50
N THR A 94 6.77 -3.25 -12.90
CA THR A 94 7.63 -4.42 -12.67
C THR A 94 8.34 -4.37 -11.31
N THR A 95 8.27 -3.25 -10.61
CA THR A 95 8.91 -3.07 -9.31
C THR A 95 8.24 -3.91 -8.22
N GLY A 96 8.94 -4.17 -7.12
CA GLY A 96 8.40 -4.81 -5.91
C GLY A 96 7.43 -3.90 -5.13
N ARG A 97 6.68 -3.03 -5.80
CA ARG A 97 5.79 -2.04 -5.19
C ARG A 97 4.34 -2.48 -5.35
N TYR A 98 3.60 -2.45 -4.26
CA TYR A 98 2.19 -2.83 -4.20
C TYR A 98 1.40 -1.73 -3.51
N ILE A 99 0.23 -1.41 -4.04
CA ILE A 99 -0.66 -0.40 -3.49
C ILE A 99 -2.00 -1.05 -3.17
N SER A 100 -2.52 -0.78 -1.97
CA SER A 100 -3.84 -1.25 -1.57
C SER A 100 -4.96 -0.48 -2.27
N GLN A 101 -6.13 -1.10 -2.33
CA GLN A 101 -7.38 -0.36 -2.44
C GLN A 101 -7.46 0.67 -1.30
N GLU A 102 -8.09 1.81 -1.59
CA GLU A 102 -8.37 2.82 -0.58
C GLU A 102 -9.43 2.32 0.42
N PHE A 103 -9.26 2.67 1.68
CA PHE A 103 -10.19 2.35 2.76
C PHE A 103 -10.43 3.59 3.63
N VAL A 104 -11.58 3.66 4.30
CA VAL A 104 -11.97 4.84 5.10
C VAL A 104 -12.04 4.48 6.56
N ILE A 105 -11.25 5.18 7.38
CA ILE A 105 -11.36 5.13 8.84
C ILE A 105 -12.18 6.34 9.30
N PRO A 106 -13.36 6.12 9.89
CA PRO A 106 -14.19 7.21 10.38
C PRO A 106 -13.50 8.04 11.46
N ALA A 107 -14.03 9.24 11.69
CA ALA A 107 -13.58 10.12 12.76
C ALA A 107 -13.46 9.39 14.11
N GLN A 108 -12.32 9.56 14.80
CA GLN A 108 -12.06 8.97 16.12
C GLN A 108 -12.19 7.43 16.19
N LYS A 109 -11.95 6.72 15.08
CA LYS A 109 -11.96 5.26 15.03
C LYS A 109 -10.58 4.67 14.84
N THR A 110 -10.46 3.42 15.25
CA THR A 110 -9.25 2.61 15.13
C THR A 110 -9.55 1.41 14.24
N ALA A 111 -8.69 1.20 13.25
CA ALA A 111 -8.74 0.04 12.39
C ALA A 111 -7.61 -0.94 12.71
N SER A 112 -7.90 -2.23 12.51
CA SER A 112 -6.89 -3.27 12.35
C SER A 112 -6.65 -3.51 10.86
N ILE A 113 -5.39 -3.53 10.46
CA ILE A 113 -4.98 -3.93 9.12
C ILE A 113 -4.04 -5.12 9.24
N GLU A 114 -4.29 -6.15 8.45
CA GLU A 114 -3.58 -7.42 8.53
C GLU A 114 -3.10 -7.80 7.13
N LEU A 115 -1.80 -7.93 6.95
CA LEU A 115 -1.21 -8.53 5.77
C LEU A 115 -0.79 -9.94 6.13
N LEU A 116 -1.58 -10.91 5.68
CA LEU A 116 -1.43 -12.31 6.04
C LEU A 116 -0.90 -13.11 4.83
N PRO A 117 0.02 -14.07 5.05
CA PRO A 117 0.39 -15.00 4.00
C PRO A 117 -0.75 -15.95 3.70
N ASP A 118 -0.78 -16.47 2.49
CA ASP A 118 -1.68 -17.53 2.11
C ASP A 118 -1.32 -18.83 2.87
N VAL A 119 -2.25 -19.32 3.67
CA VAL A 119 -2.01 -20.50 4.50
C VAL A 119 -1.95 -21.80 3.70
N ARG A 120 -2.25 -21.81 2.39
CA ARG A 120 -2.05 -22.99 1.53
C ARG A 120 -0.60 -23.47 1.54
N PHE A 121 0.36 -22.55 1.63
CA PHE A 121 1.78 -22.89 1.78
C PHE A 121 2.05 -23.70 3.05
N ALA A 122 1.25 -23.53 4.11
CA ALA A 122 1.47 -24.24 5.37
C ALA A 122 1.21 -25.76 5.26
N ALA A 123 0.51 -26.21 4.22
CA ALA A 123 0.29 -27.61 3.94
C ALA A 123 1.46 -28.28 3.18
N GLU A 124 2.42 -27.50 2.68
CA GLU A 124 3.58 -28.04 1.98
C GLU A 124 4.55 -28.74 2.94
N ASP A 125 5.24 -29.75 2.42
CA ASP A 125 6.26 -30.49 3.16
C ASP A 125 7.48 -29.63 3.49
N ASP A 126 7.83 -28.69 2.61
CA ASP A 126 8.92 -27.74 2.82
C ASP A 126 8.52 -26.35 2.32
N PRO A 127 7.75 -25.60 3.11
CA PRO A 127 7.24 -24.32 2.66
C PRO A 127 8.37 -23.28 2.61
N THR A 128 8.35 -22.47 1.55
CA THR A 128 9.44 -21.52 1.25
C THR A 128 8.99 -20.07 1.15
N LEU A 129 7.72 -19.76 1.46
CA LEU A 129 7.20 -18.40 1.36
C LEU A 129 7.96 -17.46 2.29
N GLU A 130 8.56 -16.43 1.70
CA GLU A 130 9.33 -15.41 2.41
C GLU A 130 9.20 -14.08 1.71
N ILE A 131 8.48 -13.15 2.33
CA ILE A 131 8.28 -11.82 1.76
C ILE A 131 8.68 -10.79 2.81
N ARG A 132 9.69 -9.98 2.48
CA ARG A 132 10.22 -8.93 3.35
C ARG A 132 10.16 -7.60 2.66
N GLY A 133 9.98 -6.55 3.45
CA GLY A 133 9.89 -5.21 2.91
C GLY A 133 9.61 -4.16 3.95
N PHE A 134 9.05 -3.04 3.50
CA PHE A 134 8.55 -1.99 4.36
C PHE A 134 7.18 -1.50 3.88
N ALA A 135 6.40 -0.98 4.82
CA ALA A 135 5.06 -0.47 4.60
C ALA A 135 5.05 1.05 4.75
N SER A 136 4.29 1.71 3.88
CA SER A 136 4.05 3.15 3.91
C SER A 136 2.54 3.42 4.02
N LEU A 137 2.19 4.43 4.80
CA LEU A 137 0.84 4.97 4.87
C LEU A 137 0.74 6.20 3.96
N LEU A 138 -0.32 6.23 3.15
CA LEU A 138 -0.65 7.31 2.24
C LEU A 138 -2.01 7.90 2.62
N LEU A 139 -2.16 9.21 2.40
CA LEU A 139 -3.41 9.94 2.56
C LEU A 139 -3.81 10.48 1.18
N PRO A 140 -4.53 9.70 0.35
CA PRO A 140 -4.87 10.09 -1.02
C PRO A 140 -5.64 11.40 -1.09
N ARG A 141 -5.62 12.06 -2.25
CA ARG A 141 -6.49 13.21 -2.50
C ARG A 141 -7.90 12.73 -2.88
N VAL A 142 -8.90 13.57 -2.64
CA VAL A 142 -10.30 13.28 -2.99
C VAL A 142 -10.66 14.02 -4.27
N PHE A 143 -11.23 13.31 -5.25
CA PHE A 143 -11.55 13.84 -6.57
C PHE A 143 -13.05 14.23 -6.73
N THR A 144 -13.75 14.49 -5.63
CA THR A 144 -15.19 14.78 -5.59
C THR A 144 -15.51 16.28 -5.51
N GLY A 145 -14.67 17.13 -6.10
CA GLY A 145 -14.80 18.59 -5.98
C GLY A 145 -15.87 19.21 -6.88
N THR A 146 -16.28 20.43 -6.54
CA THR A 146 -17.26 21.20 -7.33
C THR A 146 -16.60 21.86 -8.53
N THR A 147 -15.31 22.16 -8.44
CA THR A 147 -14.54 22.78 -9.52
C THR A 147 -13.93 21.73 -10.45
N ALA A 148 -13.73 22.07 -11.73
CA ALA A 148 -13.06 21.18 -12.68
C ALA A 148 -11.62 20.85 -12.25
N ILE A 149 -10.94 21.79 -11.61
CA ILE A 149 -9.58 21.61 -11.09
C ILE A 149 -9.58 20.55 -9.98
N GLU A 150 -10.48 20.63 -9.01
CA GLU A 150 -10.53 19.62 -7.93
C GLU A 150 -10.86 18.21 -8.46
N ARG A 151 -11.66 18.09 -9.53
CA ARG A 151 -11.93 16.80 -10.18
C ARG A 151 -10.73 16.28 -10.97
N LEU A 152 -9.83 17.15 -11.40
CA LEU A 152 -8.64 16.80 -12.18
C LEU A 152 -7.41 16.49 -11.33
N ILE A 153 -7.11 17.33 -10.33
CA ILE A 153 -5.88 17.22 -9.50
C ILE A 153 -6.16 16.75 -8.07
N GLY A 154 -7.43 16.56 -7.71
CA GLY A 154 -7.87 16.19 -6.38
C GLY A 154 -7.74 17.32 -5.37
N ARG A 155 -8.53 17.28 -4.31
CA ARG A 155 -8.41 18.15 -3.13
C ARG A 155 -7.74 17.39 -1.99
N PRO A 156 -6.86 18.02 -1.19
CA PRO A 156 -6.37 17.40 0.05
C PRO A 156 -7.54 17.12 1.00
N GLN A 157 -7.46 16.00 1.72
CA GLN A 157 -8.49 15.61 2.70
C GLN A 157 -8.54 16.56 3.91
N SER A 158 -7.41 17.19 4.23
CA SER A 158 -7.27 18.16 5.32
C SER A 158 -6.34 19.30 4.89
N PRO A 159 -6.59 20.55 5.31
CA PRO A 159 -5.70 21.67 5.05
C PRO A 159 -4.41 21.63 5.89
N ARG A 160 -4.34 20.75 6.89
CA ARG A 160 -3.20 20.55 7.79
C ARG A 160 -2.82 19.07 7.85
N PRO A 161 -1.58 18.73 8.27
CA PRO A 161 -1.25 17.35 8.61
C PRO A 161 -2.29 16.77 9.58
N VAL A 162 -2.70 15.53 9.32
CA VAL A 162 -3.65 14.79 10.16
C VAL A 162 -2.91 13.89 11.12
N LYS A 163 -3.43 13.78 12.34
CA LYS A 163 -2.81 12.99 13.41
C LYS A 163 -3.32 11.57 13.42
N VAL A 164 -2.40 10.62 13.54
CA VAL A 164 -2.70 9.19 13.63
C VAL A 164 -1.87 8.52 14.72
N LEU A 165 -2.46 7.53 15.40
CA LEU A 165 -1.69 6.57 16.21
C LEU A 165 -1.42 5.32 15.37
N LEU A 166 -0.17 4.86 15.39
CA LEU A 166 0.27 3.65 14.74
C LEU A 166 0.80 2.67 15.78
N ASN A 167 0.51 1.38 15.59
CA ASN A 167 1.20 0.29 16.25
C ASN A 167 1.38 -0.83 15.22
N ALA A 168 2.63 -1.13 14.87
CA ALA A 168 2.98 -2.19 13.93
C ALA A 168 3.44 -3.41 14.73
N GLU A 169 3.00 -4.60 14.32
CA GLU A 169 3.28 -5.86 15.01
C GLU A 169 3.52 -6.97 14.00
N VAL A 170 4.26 -7.98 14.46
CA VAL A 170 4.30 -9.29 13.82
C VAL A 170 3.58 -10.25 14.73
N ARG A 171 2.67 -11.04 14.15
CA ARG A 171 2.06 -12.17 14.86
C ARG A 171 2.32 -13.43 14.07
N GLY A 172 2.70 -14.49 14.78
CA GLY A 172 3.03 -15.76 14.20
C GLY A 172 2.46 -16.93 14.98
N THR A 173 2.28 -18.04 14.29
CA THR A 173 1.93 -19.33 14.89
C THR A 173 2.93 -20.37 14.43
N PHE A 174 3.39 -21.21 15.35
CA PHE A 174 4.16 -22.39 15.02
C PHE A 174 3.21 -23.57 14.84
N LEU A 175 3.37 -24.26 13.72
CA LEU A 175 2.61 -25.43 13.33
C LEU A 175 3.46 -26.69 13.49
N PRO A 176 2.89 -27.79 14.00
CA PRO A 176 3.60 -29.04 14.12
C PRO A 176 3.88 -29.63 12.72
N ASN A 177 4.83 -30.55 12.65
CA ASN A 177 5.29 -31.13 11.37
C ASN A 177 4.24 -31.95 10.62
N ASP A 178 3.23 -32.44 11.35
CA ASP A 178 2.15 -33.29 10.84
C ASP A 178 0.88 -32.48 10.47
N PHE A 179 0.90 -31.15 10.59
CA PHE A 179 -0.18 -30.30 10.07
C PHE A 179 -0.25 -30.36 8.52
N PRO A 180 -1.45 -30.36 7.91
CA PRO A 180 -2.78 -30.41 8.51
C PRO A 180 -3.28 -31.85 8.78
N ALA A 181 -2.49 -32.88 8.46
CA ALA A 181 -2.90 -34.29 8.55
C ALA A 181 -3.33 -34.72 9.96
N ASN A 182 -2.80 -34.07 11.00
CA ASN A 182 -3.22 -34.26 12.37
C ASN A 182 -3.58 -32.92 13.03
N SER A 183 -4.76 -32.41 12.71
CA SER A 183 -5.29 -31.16 13.31
C SER A 183 -5.60 -31.26 14.81
N ALA A 184 -5.56 -32.46 15.40
CA ALA A 184 -5.72 -32.68 16.83
C ALA A 184 -4.39 -32.56 17.60
N SER A 185 -3.26 -32.37 16.90
CA SER A 185 -1.98 -32.06 17.52
C SER A 185 -2.08 -30.78 18.34
N THR A 186 -1.75 -30.85 19.63
CA THR A 186 -1.90 -29.73 20.58
C THR A 186 -0.68 -28.79 20.60
N ASP A 187 0.31 -29.02 19.74
CA ASP A 187 1.55 -28.25 19.69
C ASP A 187 1.42 -27.01 18.77
N PHE A 188 0.48 -26.14 19.13
CA PHE A 188 0.33 -24.81 18.54
C PHE A 188 0.88 -23.78 19.51
N ASP A 189 1.95 -23.10 19.10
CA ASP A 189 2.52 -21.97 19.84
C ASP A 189 2.26 -20.67 19.08
N GLN A 190 2.14 -19.57 19.79
CA GLN A 190 1.96 -18.24 19.21
C GLN A 190 3.06 -17.28 19.66
N ILE A 191 3.41 -16.36 18.76
CA ILE A 191 4.30 -15.24 19.04
C ILE A 191 3.66 -13.94 18.60
N ASN A 192 3.88 -12.87 19.37
CA ASN A 192 3.54 -11.52 18.99
C ASN A 192 4.62 -10.59 19.51
N TYR A 193 5.11 -9.68 18.66
CA TYR A 193 6.01 -8.62 19.06
C TYR A 193 5.76 -7.35 18.23
N SER A 194 5.94 -6.20 18.87
CA SER A 194 5.84 -4.92 18.19
C SER A 194 7.07 -4.65 17.33
N LEU A 195 6.84 -3.99 16.21
CA LEU A 195 7.87 -3.49 15.31
C LEU A 195 8.18 -2.03 15.62
N ALA A 196 9.44 -1.64 15.44
CA ALA A 196 9.82 -0.25 15.52
C ALA A 196 9.14 0.55 14.40
N LEU A 197 8.44 1.62 14.77
CA LEU A 197 7.94 2.58 13.81
C LEU A 197 9.09 3.43 13.27
N ALA A 198 9.07 3.73 11.97
CA ALA A 198 10.11 4.51 11.29
C ALA A 198 10.29 5.91 11.90
N SER A 199 9.22 6.49 12.47
CA SER A 199 9.25 7.77 13.16
C SER A 199 9.79 7.71 14.59
N GLY A 200 9.96 6.51 15.16
CA GLY A 200 10.30 6.29 16.57
C GLY A 200 9.19 6.67 17.56
N LYS A 201 7.97 7.00 17.09
CA LYS A 201 6.85 7.48 17.93
C LYS A 201 5.53 6.85 17.47
N ALA A 202 4.65 6.54 18.43
CA ALA A 202 3.30 6.04 18.13
C ALA A 202 2.41 7.11 17.48
N LEU A 203 2.49 8.36 17.95
CA LEU A 203 1.77 9.50 17.38
C LEU A 203 2.54 10.07 16.18
N ASN A 204 1.86 10.13 15.04
CA ASN A 204 2.41 10.55 13.76
C ASN A 204 1.49 11.58 13.09
N GLU A 205 2.08 12.37 12.20
CA GLU A 205 1.37 13.32 11.35
C GLU A 205 1.58 12.94 9.88
N ILE A 206 0.50 12.89 9.12
CA ILE A 206 0.53 12.58 7.69
C ILE A 206 -0.12 13.71 6.89
N VAL A 207 0.55 14.10 5.80
CA VAL A 207 0.04 15.08 4.85
C VAL A 207 -0.68 14.37 3.71
N SER A 208 -1.68 15.02 3.12
CA SER A 208 -2.29 14.53 1.89
C SER A 208 -1.23 14.44 0.79
N GLU A 209 -1.39 13.46 -0.10
CA GLU A 209 -0.51 13.31 -1.24
C GLU A 209 -0.42 14.61 -2.07
N PRO A 210 0.73 14.86 -2.72
CA PRO A 210 0.86 15.98 -3.65
C PRO A 210 -0.16 15.85 -4.79
N PRO A 211 -0.52 16.96 -5.47
CA PRO A 211 -1.43 16.92 -6.61
C PRO A 211 -0.93 15.92 -7.67
N ARG A 212 -1.84 15.06 -8.16
CA ARG A 212 -1.60 14.12 -9.26
C ARG A 212 -2.67 14.35 -10.32
N VAL A 213 -2.32 14.22 -11.60
CA VAL A 213 -3.31 14.25 -12.68
C VAL A 213 -3.80 12.83 -12.89
N LEU A 214 -5.11 12.61 -12.75
CA LEU A 214 -5.70 11.34 -13.19
C LEU A 214 -5.74 11.31 -14.72
N VAL A 215 -5.08 10.33 -15.33
CA VAL A 215 -5.25 10.03 -16.75
C VAL A 215 -6.29 8.92 -16.86
N PRO A 216 -7.36 9.07 -17.67
CA PRO A 216 -8.33 8.02 -17.91
C PRO A 216 -7.65 6.69 -18.27
N GLY A 217 -7.99 5.61 -17.55
CA GLY A 217 -7.38 4.28 -17.73
C GLY A 217 -6.13 3.99 -16.87
N SER A 218 -5.61 4.95 -16.11
CA SER A 218 -4.50 4.72 -15.16
C SER A 218 -5.00 4.69 -13.71
N PRO A 219 -4.82 3.57 -12.96
CA PRO A 219 -5.25 3.48 -11.57
C PRO A 219 -4.42 4.37 -10.61
N ILE A 220 -3.31 4.95 -11.07
CA ILE A 220 -2.28 5.55 -10.19
C ILE A 220 -2.07 7.05 -10.45
N GLY A 221 -2.58 7.58 -11.57
CA GLY A 221 -2.37 8.98 -11.98
C GLY A 221 -0.90 9.30 -12.28
N LEU A 222 -0.65 10.38 -13.02
CA LEU A 222 0.70 10.91 -13.18
C LEU A 222 1.03 11.88 -12.04
N GLU A 223 2.19 11.66 -11.42
CA GLU A 223 2.74 12.53 -10.40
C GLU A 223 3.28 13.80 -11.04
N LEU A 224 2.77 14.96 -10.61
CA LEU A 224 3.32 16.24 -11.05
C LEU A 224 4.61 16.53 -10.27
N ALA A 225 5.67 16.92 -10.97
CA ALA A 225 6.94 17.25 -10.34
C ALA A 225 6.78 18.35 -9.28
N PRO A 226 7.56 18.33 -8.18
CA PRO A 226 7.54 19.39 -7.17
C PRO A 226 7.75 20.77 -7.82
N GLY A 227 6.76 21.67 -7.67
CA GLY A 227 6.80 23.02 -8.26
C GLY A 227 6.18 23.17 -9.65
N ALA A 228 5.70 22.08 -10.28
CA ALA A 228 4.97 22.14 -11.57
C ALA A 228 3.61 22.86 -11.46
N VAL A 229 3.10 23.02 -10.25
CA VAL A 229 1.90 23.83 -9.96
C VAL A 229 2.28 24.89 -8.94
N ARG A 230 2.42 26.14 -9.40
CA ARG A 230 2.47 27.32 -8.52
C ARG A 230 1.06 27.89 -8.39
N MET A 231 0.48 27.77 -7.20
CA MET A 231 -0.73 28.52 -6.83
C MET A 231 -0.28 29.84 -6.19
N THR A 232 -0.29 30.95 -6.94
CA THR A 232 -0.01 32.27 -6.38
C THR A 232 -1.32 32.94 -5.95
N SER A 233 -1.53 33.10 -4.65
CA SER A 233 -2.73 33.72 -4.06
C SER A 233 -2.60 35.25 -3.98
N THR A 234 -2.37 35.94 -5.09
CA THR A 234 -2.21 37.42 -5.10
C THR A 234 -3.37 38.19 -5.69
N THR A 235 -4.53 37.56 -5.91
CA THR A 235 -5.79 38.27 -6.18
C THR A 235 -6.88 37.80 -5.22
N PRO A 236 -7.83 38.68 -4.82
CA PRO A 236 -8.93 38.31 -3.93
C PRO A 236 -9.85 37.23 -4.51
N ASP A 237 -9.76 36.98 -5.82
CA ASP A 237 -10.38 35.85 -6.52
C ASP A 237 -9.36 34.70 -6.64
N SER A 238 -9.47 33.75 -5.73
CA SER A 238 -8.50 32.69 -5.44
C SER A 238 -8.38 31.56 -6.51
N THR A 239 -8.55 31.85 -7.80
CA THR A 239 -8.58 30.82 -8.86
C THR A 239 -7.45 30.89 -9.89
N ALA A 240 -6.48 31.80 -9.75
CA ALA A 240 -5.35 31.87 -10.69
C ALA A 240 -4.28 30.80 -10.37
N VAL A 241 -4.56 29.56 -10.77
CA VAL A 241 -3.53 28.54 -11.00
C VAL A 241 -2.85 28.89 -12.31
N ASP A 242 -1.50 28.88 -12.35
CA ASP A 242 -0.76 29.04 -13.59
C ASP A 242 -0.98 27.80 -14.48
N LEU A 243 -2.06 27.85 -15.25
CA LEU A 243 -2.50 26.82 -16.17
C LEU A 243 -1.41 26.48 -17.20
N GLY A 244 -0.53 27.45 -17.51
CA GLY A 244 0.64 27.25 -18.37
C GLY A 244 1.65 26.30 -17.76
N ALA A 245 1.94 26.42 -16.46
CA ALA A 245 2.82 25.50 -15.73
C ALA A 245 2.21 24.08 -15.63
N MET A 246 0.89 24.00 -15.48
CA MET A 246 0.16 22.72 -15.44
C MET A 246 0.17 22.01 -16.81
N ILE A 247 -0.06 22.74 -17.90
CA ILE A 247 0.03 22.22 -19.27
C ILE A 247 1.47 21.80 -19.61
N ALA A 248 2.47 22.58 -19.19
CA ALA A 248 3.87 22.22 -19.34
C ALA A 248 4.21 20.93 -18.58
N GLY A 249 3.69 20.76 -17.35
CA GLY A 249 3.83 19.52 -16.59
C GLY A 249 3.19 18.32 -17.28
N LEU A 250 1.98 18.47 -17.81
CA LEU A 250 1.26 17.43 -18.55
C LEU A 250 1.98 17.04 -19.85
N LEU A 251 2.47 18.01 -20.61
CA LEU A 251 3.22 17.78 -21.85
C LEU A 251 4.56 17.09 -21.59
N THR A 252 5.28 17.51 -20.53
CA THR A 252 6.55 16.88 -20.14
C THR A 252 6.33 15.43 -19.72
N ALA A 253 5.23 15.15 -19.02
CA ALA A 253 4.89 13.82 -18.55
C ALA A 253 4.31 12.92 -19.66
N SER A 254 3.65 13.50 -20.67
CA SER A 254 3.16 12.82 -21.88
C SER A 254 4.30 12.38 -22.81
N ASN A 255 5.34 13.20 -22.96
CA ASN A 255 6.50 12.88 -23.79
C ASN A 255 7.34 11.70 -23.25
N GLY A 256 7.21 11.35 -21.97
CA GLY A 256 7.90 10.20 -21.37
C GLY A 256 7.20 8.85 -21.55
N ASN A 257 5.88 8.85 -21.81
CA ASN A 257 5.04 7.63 -21.77
C ASN A 257 4.30 7.32 -23.10
N GLY A 258 4.55 8.08 -24.17
CA GLY A 258 3.97 7.80 -25.50
C GLY A 258 2.47 8.06 -25.62
N THR A 259 1.87 8.83 -24.70
CA THR A 259 0.48 9.25 -24.82
C THR A 259 0.33 10.28 -25.95
N SER A 260 -0.60 10.02 -26.89
CA SER A 260 -0.84 10.92 -28.01
C SER A 260 -1.55 12.20 -27.55
N LEU A 261 -1.28 13.33 -28.23
CA LEU A 261 -1.97 14.61 -28.00
C LEU A 261 -3.50 14.48 -28.12
N GLU A 262 -3.97 13.51 -28.91
CA GLU A 262 -5.39 13.17 -29.06
C GLU A 262 -5.98 12.58 -27.79
N SER A 263 -5.26 11.70 -27.09
CA SER A 263 -5.67 11.15 -25.78
C SER A 263 -5.72 12.24 -24.70
N LEU A 264 -4.77 13.18 -24.73
CA LEU A 264 -4.77 14.34 -23.84
C LEU A 264 -5.96 15.27 -24.12
N ASN A 265 -6.21 15.60 -25.38
CA ASN A 265 -7.36 16.42 -25.78
C ASN A 265 -8.71 15.76 -25.48
N GLY A 266 -8.82 14.43 -25.66
CA GLY A 266 -10.00 13.67 -25.25
C GLY A 266 -10.24 13.76 -23.75
N SER A 267 -9.19 13.61 -22.94
CA SER A 267 -9.28 13.74 -21.47
C SER A 267 -9.69 15.16 -21.04
N LEU A 268 -9.16 16.19 -21.70
CA LEU A 268 -9.54 17.59 -21.44
C LEU A 268 -11.00 17.86 -21.81
N ALA A 269 -11.47 17.30 -22.93
CA ALA A 269 -12.85 17.43 -23.39
C ALA A 269 -13.85 16.69 -22.49
N GLU A 270 -13.52 15.48 -22.02
CA GLU A 270 -14.34 14.72 -21.05
C GLU A 270 -14.50 15.48 -19.72
N LEU A 271 -13.49 16.26 -19.34
CA LEU A 271 -13.52 17.11 -18.16
C LEU A 271 -14.21 18.46 -18.38
N SER A 272 -14.80 18.68 -19.57
CA SER A 272 -15.42 19.95 -19.99
C SER A 272 -14.48 21.15 -19.85
N LEU A 273 -13.18 20.93 -20.01
CA LEU A 273 -12.19 22.01 -20.04
C LEU A 273 -12.15 22.56 -21.46
N PRO A 274 -12.40 23.87 -21.70
CA PRO A 274 -12.45 24.45 -23.04
C PRO A 274 -11.04 24.70 -23.59
N LEU A 275 -10.23 23.65 -23.68
CA LEU A 275 -8.82 23.70 -24.06
C LEU A 275 -8.54 22.62 -25.10
N THR A 276 -7.76 22.97 -26.12
CA THR A 276 -7.28 22.04 -27.15
C THR A 276 -5.79 22.30 -27.35
N VAL A 277 -4.99 21.25 -27.20
CA VAL A 277 -3.54 21.29 -27.39
C VAL A 277 -3.22 20.81 -28.80
N THR A 278 -2.63 21.67 -29.61
CA THR A 278 -2.20 21.34 -30.98
C THR A 278 -0.67 21.26 -31.04
N GLY A 279 -0.14 20.17 -31.60
CA GLY A 279 1.29 20.06 -31.87
C GLY A 279 1.70 20.94 -33.06
N THR A 280 2.86 21.58 -32.97
CA THR A 280 3.54 22.23 -34.10
C THR A 280 4.45 21.26 -34.81
#